data_AF-A0A970ULH8-F1
#
_entry.id   AF-A0A970ULH8-F1
#
_cell.length_a   1.000
_cell.length_b   1.000
_cell.length_c   1.000
_cell.angle_alpha   90.00
_cell.angle_beta   90.00
_cell.angle_gamma   90.00
#
_symmetry.space_group_name_H-M   'P 1'
#
loop_
_entity.id
_entity.type
_entity.pdbx_description
1 polymer ?
#
loop_
_entity_poly.entity_id
_entity_poly.type
_entity_poly.pdbx_seq_one_letter_code
_entity_poly.pdbx_strand_id
1 'polypeptide(L)'
;MLYSVDRAGNINENINEVKEAEISFGVDKTLPVIVSVDLENDKQYPVEVMNASFSIKDNLELAGVSVYLNGEKIDPVSDGENITFTIPTSNMKQSIKVIALDAAGNKQVLEIKDFLVTTNLFYRWYNNTALFLGSLIGVGVLAAGITMFFIFFRRRKVARR
;
A
#
# COMPACT_ATOMS: atom_id res chain seq x y z
N MET A 1 -5.26 -2.81 45.52
CA MET A 1 -4.38 -1.84 46.21
C MET A 1 -3.21 -2.63 46.77
N LEU A 2 -2.00 -2.38 46.26
CA LEU A 2 -0.80 -3.13 46.60
C LEU A 2 -0.01 -2.29 47.61
N TYR A 3 0.14 -2.76 48.84
CA TYR A 3 1.04 -2.16 49.83
C TYR A 3 2.06 -3.20 50.25
N SER A 4 3.32 -2.80 50.41
CA SER A 4 4.37 -3.67 50.97
C SER A 4 4.65 -3.23 52.40
N VAL A 5 4.60 -4.17 53.33
CA VAL A 5 4.99 -3.95 54.73
C VAL A 5 6.37 -4.54 54.93
N ASP A 6 7.31 -3.75 55.42
CA ASP A 6 8.61 -4.28 55.82
C ASP A 6 8.53 -5.04 57.14
N ARG A 7 9.58 -5.78 57.49
CA ARG A 7 9.62 -6.59 58.72
C ARG A 7 9.64 -5.75 60.01
N ALA A 8 9.83 -4.43 59.90
CA ALA A 8 9.76 -3.49 61.03
C ALA A 8 8.35 -2.89 61.21
N GLY A 9 7.38 -3.26 60.35
CA GLY A 9 6.01 -2.79 60.44
C GLY A 9 5.78 -1.43 59.77
N ASN A 10 6.74 -0.93 58.98
CA ASN A 10 6.52 0.29 58.20
C ASN A 10 5.63 -0.04 56.99
N ILE A 11 4.48 0.60 56.96
CA ILE A 11 3.56 0.64 55.82
C ILE A 11 3.92 1.87 54.98
N ASN A 12 4.48 1.65 53.79
CA ASN A 12 4.68 2.74 52.83
C ASN A 12 3.45 2.81 51.92
N GLU A 13 2.46 3.60 52.31
CA GLU A 13 1.32 3.93 51.46
C GLU A 13 1.59 5.25 50.73
N ASN A 14 1.38 5.25 49.41
CA ASN A 14 1.53 6.44 48.57
C ASN A 14 0.26 7.33 48.62
N ILE A 15 -0.26 7.59 49.82
CA ILE A 15 -1.52 8.34 50.07
C ILE A 15 -1.28 9.73 50.70
N ASN A 16 -0.03 10.19 50.73
CA ASN A 16 0.29 11.51 51.29
C ASN A 16 0.00 12.60 50.25
N GLU A 17 -0.94 13.51 50.51
CA GLU A 17 -1.20 14.73 49.72
C GLU A 17 0.06 15.62 49.54
N VAL A 18 1.09 15.43 50.38
CA VAL A 18 2.38 16.17 50.32
C VAL A 18 3.43 15.43 49.46
N LYS A 19 3.19 14.18 49.07
CA LYS A 19 4.07 13.43 48.15
C LYS A 19 3.39 13.37 46.79
N GLU A 20 3.76 14.29 45.91
CA GLU A 20 3.33 14.40 44.51
C GLU A 20 3.78 13.20 43.64
N ALA A 21 3.37 11.99 43.99
CA ALA A 21 3.59 10.81 43.16
C ALA A 21 2.24 10.16 42.86
N GLU A 22 1.32 10.92 42.28
CA GLU A 22 0.13 10.32 41.67
C GLU A 22 0.57 9.51 40.45
N ILE A 23 0.47 8.19 40.54
CA ILE A 23 0.75 7.28 39.42
C ILE A 23 -0.58 7.06 38.69
N SER A 24 -0.83 7.86 37.65
CA SER A 24 -1.93 7.63 36.73
C SER A 24 -1.47 6.72 35.58
N PHE A 25 -2.25 5.67 35.32
CA PHE A 25 -2.05 4.79 34.17
C PHE A 25 -3.25 4.95 33.24
N GLY A 26 -3.02 5.58 32.07
CA GLY A 26 -3.96 5.54 30.97
C GLY A 26 -3.72 4.27 30.15
N VAL A 27 -4.73 3.41 30.04
CA VAL A 27 -4.68 2.26 29.13
C VAL A 27 -5.43 2.64 27.87
N ASP A 28 -4.70 3.08 26.85
CA ASP A 28 -5.26 3.26 25.50
C ASP A 28 -5.13 1.98 24.69
N LYS A 29 -6.25 1.56 24.09
CA LYS A 29 -6.35 0.37 23.22
C LYS A 29 -6.83 0.73 21.82
N THR A 30 -6.92 2.02 21.49
CA THR A 30 -7.36 2.47 20.18
C THR A 30 -6.22 2.37 19.18
N LEU A 31 -6.47 1.75 18.03
CA LEU A 31 -5.47 1.62 16.97
C LEU A 31 -5.50 2.89 16.11
N PRO A 32 -4.33 3.38 15.65
CA PRO A 32 -4.29 4.46 14.67
C PRO A 32 -4.92 4.00 13.35
N VAL A 33 -5.53 4.93 12.62
CA VAL A 33 -6.20 4.67 11.33
C VAL A 33 -5.32 5.21 10.20
N ILE A 34 -5.05 4.37 9.19
CA ILE A 34 -4.28 4.73 7.99
C ILE A 34 -5.19 4.62 6.77
N VAL A 35 -5.30 5.69 5.99
CA VAL A 35 -6.09 5.73 4.74
C VAL A 35 -5.21 6.21 3.59
N SER A 36 -5.25 5.49 2.46
CA SER A 36 -4.63 5.96 1.21
C SER A 36 -5.58 6.85 0.43
N VAL A 37 -5.08 7.98 -0.06
CA VAL A 37 -5.88 8.94 -0.85
C VAL A 37 -5.76 8.64 -2.33
N ASP A 38 -4.53 8.49 -2.81
CA ASP A 38 -4.23 8.44 -4.25
C ASP A 38 -3.85 7.05 -4.77
N LEU A 39 -3.68 6.08 -3.86
CA LEU A 39 -3.22 4.72 -4.16
C LEU A 39 -4.26 3.66 -3.86
N GLU A 40 -4.39 2.73 -4.79
CA GLU A 40 -5.26 1.55 -4.72
C GLU A 40 -4.49 0.29 -5.16
N ASN A 41 -4.95 -0.88 -4.71
CA ASN A 41 -4.39 -2.16 -5.10
C ASN A 41 -4.64 -2.47 -6.59
N ASP A 42 -3.70 -3.15 -7.24
CA ASP A 42 -3.79 -3.63 -8.63
C ASP A 42 -4.06 -2.54 -9.69
N LYS A 43 -3.86 -1.26 -9.35
CA LYS A 43 -4.12 -0.13 -10.25
C LYS A 43 -2.87 0.29 -11.01
N GLN A 44 -3.07 0.73 -12.25
CA GLN A 44 -2.02 1.23 -13.12
C GLN A 44 -2.13 2.74 -13.29
N TYR A 45 -1.04 3.45 -13.03
CA TYR A 45 -0.93 4.91 -13.10
C TYR A 45 0.01 5.30 -14.26
N PRO A 46 -0.50 5.96 -15.31
CA PRO A 46 0.27 6.28 -16.50
C PRO A 46 1.09 7.58 -16.34
N VAL A 47 1.91 7.64 -15.29
CA VAL A 47 2.70 8.82 -14.93
C VAL A 47 4.16 8.42 -14.71
N GLU A 48 5.08 9.36 -14.93
CA GLU A 48 6.52 9.13 -14.65
C GLU A 48 6.81 9.14 -13.15
N VAL A 49 6.04 9.96 -12.44
CA VAL A 49 6.19 10.20 -11.01
C VAL A 49 4.79 10.33 -10.43
N MET A 50 4.49 9.52 -9.42
CA MET A 50 3.21 9.56 -8.71
C MET A 50 3.43 10.15 -7.32
N ASN A 51 2.73 11.22 -6.99
CA ASN A 51 2.69 11.72 -5.61
C ASN A 51 1.60 10.95 -4.88
N ALA A 52 1.99 10.23 -3.84
CA ALA A 52 1.08 9.45 -3.03
C ALA A 52 0.87 10.12 -1.68
N SER A 53 -0.39 10.27 -1.30
CA SER A 53 -0.79 10.84 -0.01
C SER A 53 -1.49 9.80 0.85
N PHE A 54 -1.13 9.76 2.13
CA PHE A 54 -1.82 8.95 3.14
C PHE A 54 -2.25 9.84 4.29
N SER A 55 -3.45 9.61 4.81
CA SER A 55 -3.96 10.26 6.01
C SER A 55 -3.82 9.30 7.18
N ILE A 56 -3.12 9.71 8.23
CA ILE A 56 -2.90 8.91 9.43
C ILE A 56 -3.52 9.66 10.60
N LYS A 57 -4.56 9.08 11.17
CA LYS A 57 -5.30 9.66 12.29
C LYS A 57 -5.13 8.81 13.52
N ASP A 58 -4.77 9.46 14.62
CA ASP A 58 -4.75 8.86 15.95
C ASP A 58 -5.56 9.73 16.91
N ASN A 59 -6.09 9.11 17.97
CA ASN A 59 -6.95 9.80 18.93
C ASN A 59 -6.17 10.53 20.03
N LEU A 60 -4.92 10.13 20.31
CA LEU A 60 -4.09 10.74 21.35
C LEU A 60 -2.85 11.40 20.75
N GLU A 61 -1.93 10.58 20.24
CA GLU A 61 -0.63 11.03 19.74
C GLU A 61 0.06 9.90 18.97
N LEU A 62 0.53 10.21 17.77
CA LEU A 62 1.37 9.30 16.97
C LEU A 62 2.81 9.36 17.45
N ALA A 63 3.35 8.22 17.90
CA ALA A 63 4.76 8.10 18.24
C ALA A 63 5.66 8.06 17.01
N GLY A 64 5.17 7.51 15.90
CA GLY A 64 5.93 7.53 14.65
C GLY A 64 5.26 6.80 13.49
N VAL A 65 5.74 7.15 12.29
CA VAL A 65 5.30 6.56 11.03
C VAL A 65 6.52 6.08 10.25
N SER A 66 6.45 4.87 9.71
CA SER A 66 7.47 4.32 8.81
C SER A 66 6.82 3.87 7.51
N VAL A 67 7.35 4.38 6.40
CA VAL A 67 6.89 4.04 5.05
C VAL A 67 7.97 3.23 4.35
N TYR A 68 7.57 2.15 3.70
CA TYR A 68 8.45 1.30 2.91
C TYR A 68 7.92 1.18 1.49
N LEU A 69 8.73 1.56 0.51
CA LEU A 69 8.47 1.36 -0.91
C LEU A 69 9.29 0.17 -1.40
N ASN A 70 8.65 -0.87 -1.91
CA ASN A 70 9.29 -2.11 -2.37
C ASN A 70 10.22 -2.76 -1.32
N GLY A 71 9.91 -2.58 -0.03
CA GLY A 71 10.72 -3.07 1.09
C GLY A 71 11.84 -2.13 1.53
N GLU A 72 12.11 -1.05 0.80
CA GLU A 72 13.08 -0.03 1.16
C GLU A 72 12.40 1.09 1.97
N LYS A 73 12.99 1.48 3.10
CA LYS A 73 12.45 2.55 3.94
C LYS A 73 12.64 3.90 3.23
N ILE A 74 11.56 4.67 3.13
CA ILE A 74 11.58 6.04 2.60
C ILE A 74 11.18 7.02 3.70
N ASP A 75 11.69 8.25 3.59
CA ASP A 75 11.33 9.34 4.48
C ASP A 75 10.19 10.16 3.87
N PRO A 76 8.96 10.09 4.42
CA PRO A 76 7.84 10.86 3.92
C PRO A 76 7.93 12.33 4.37
N VAL A 77 7.28 13.21 3.61
CA VAL A 77 7.05 14.60 4.00
C VAL A 77 5.73 14.66 4.78
N SER A 78 5.81 14.98 6.07
CA SER A 78 4.65 15.15 6.94
C SER A 78 4.06 16.55 6.84
N ASP A 79 2.75 16.63 6.59
CA ASP A 79 1.94 17.84 6.62
C ASP A 79 0.76 17.63 7.57
N GLY A 80 1.00 17.88 8.86
CA GLY A 80 0.04 17.61 9.93
C GLY A 80 -0.28 16.12 10.08
N GLU A 81 -1.55 15.75 9.87
CA GLU A 81 -2.06 14.37 9.89
C GLU A 81 -1.83 13.61 8.58
N ASN A 82 -1.37 14.29 7.53
CA ASN A 82 -1.15 13.69 6.23
C ASN A 82 0.34 13.51 5.97
N ILE A 83 0.69 12.41 5.33
CA ILE A 83 2.04 12.14 4.84
C ILE A 83 2.02 12.05 3.33
N THR A 84 3.01 12.66 2.70
CA THR A 84 3.16 12.66 1.24
C THR A 84 4.55 12.19 0.85
N PHE A 85 4.64 11.48 -0.25
CA PHE A 85 5.93 11.07 -0.82
C PHE A 85 5.77 10.75 -2.30
N THR A 86 6.91 10.66 -2.96
CA THR A 86 6.97 10.53 -4.40
C THR A 86 7.40 9.13 -4.80
N ILE A 87 6.60 8.48 -5.64
CA ILE A 87 6.86 7.15 -6.18
C ILE A 87 7.39 7.30 -7.60
N PRO A 88 8.64 6.87 -7.87
CA PRO A 88 9.18 6.88 -9.22
C PRO A 88 8.56 5.79 -10.09
N THR A 89 8.61 6.02 -11.40
CA THR A 89 8.26 5.01 -12.41
C THR A 89 9.08 3.73 -12.23
N SER A 90 8.42 2.59 -12.39
CA SER A 90 9.06 1.27 -12.41
C SER A 90 8.42 0.40 -13.48
N ASN A 91 9.23 -0.43 -14.12
CA ASN A 91 8.75 -1.40 -15.10
C ASN A 91 8.13 -2.64 -14.44
N MET A 92 8.25 -2.77 -13.12
CA MET A 92 7.70 -3.88 -12.33
C MET A 92 6.60 -3.36 -11.41
N LYS A 93 5.70 -4.27 -11.03
CA LYS A 93 4.71 -4.00 -9.98
C LYS A 93 5.42 -3.60 -8.69
N GLN A 94 4.92 -2.54 -8.08
CA GLN A 94 5.44 -1.97 -6.85
C GLN A 94 4.49 -2.28 -5.70
N SER A 95 5.03 -2.26 -4.49
CA SER A 95 4.27 -2.44 -3.26
C SER A 95 4.70 -1.40 -2.24
N ILE A 96 3.76 -1.02 -1.39
CA ILE A 96 4.02 -0.05 -0.34
C ILE A 96 3.47 -0.55 0.98
N LYS A 97 4.21 -0.28 2.05
CA LYS A 97 3.84 -0.65 3.40
C LYS A 97 4.00 0.57 4.30
N VAL A 98 2.91 0.97 4.94
CA VAL A 98 2.87 2.04 5.91
C VAL A 98 2.63 1.43 7.28
N ILE A 99 3.47 1.79 8.25
CA ILE A 99 3.39 1.34 9.63
C ILE A 99 3.23 2.59 10.50
N ALA A 100 2.13 2.68 11.23
CA ALA A 100 1.89 3.74 12.22
C ALA A 100 1.95 3.14 13.63
N LEU A 101 2.59 3.86 14.55
CA LEU A 101 2.78 3.49 15.94
C LEU A 101 2.29 4.64 16.81
N ASP A 102 1.41 4.36 17.77
CA ASP A 102 0.89 5.37 18.70
C ASP A 102 1.77 5.48 19.96
N ALA A 103 1.53 6.51 20.78
CA ALA A 103 2.25 6.70 22.04
C ALA A 103 2.01 5.56 23.07
N ALA A 104 0.91 4.81 22.94
CA ALA A 104 0.55 3.71 23.82
C ALA A 104 1.17 2.35 23.40
N GLY A 105 1.83 2.29 22.25
CA GLY A 105 2.45 1.09 21.68
C GLY A 105 1.57 0.25 20.75
N ASN A 106 0.34 0.69 20.43
CA ASN A 106 -0.49 0.07 19.41
C ASN A 106 0.10 0.34 18.00
N LYS A 107 0.01 -0.66 17.13
CA LYS A 107 0.62 -0.65 15.80
C LYS A 107 -0.42 -0.95 14.74
N GLN A 108 -0.54 -0.07 13.74
CA GLN A 108 -1.34 -0.32 12.55
C GLN A 108 -0.43 -0.47 11.33
N VAL A 109 -0.75 -1.43 10.47
CA VAL A 109 -0.05 -1.67 9.21
C VAL A 109 -1.06 -1.59 8.07
N LEU A 110 -0.72 -0.83 7.04
CA LEU A 110 -1.42 -0.78 5.76
C LEU A 110 -0.46 -1.21 4.66
N GLU A 111 -0.89 -2.11 3.79
CA GLU A 111 -0.08 -2.60 2.68
C GLU A 111 -0.88 -2.49 1.38
N ILE A 112 -0.35 -1.75 0.40
CA ILE A 112 -0.93 -1.65 -0.95
C ILE A 112 0.00 -2.38 -1.90
N LYS A 113 -0.55 -3.36 -2.61
CA LYS A 113 0.21 -4.27 -3.47
C LYS A 113 -0.18 -4.11 -4.92
N ASP A 114 0.74 -4.59 -5.76
CA ASP A 114 0.50 -4.84 -7.17
C ASP A 114 0.14 -3.60 -8.01
N PHE A 115 0.46 -2.40 -7.55
CA PHE A 115 0.25 -1.18 -8.33
C PHE A 115 1.42 -0.96 -9.31
N LEU A 116 1.13 -0.32 -10.45
CA LEU A 116 2.12 -0.06 -11.49
C LEU A 116 2.17 1.43 -11.79
N VAL A 117 3.33 2.06 -11.65
CA VAL A 117 3.57 3.44 -12.05
C VAL A 117 4.49 3.40 -13.25
N THR A 118 3.97 3.63 -14.46
CA THR A 118 4.78 3.64 -15.67
C THR A 118 4.11 4.39 -16.82
N THR A 119 4.90 5.16 -17.57
CA THR A 119 4.46 5.77 -18.84
C THR A 119 4.49 4.81 -20.02
N ASN A 120 5.17 3.66 -19.88
CA ASN A 120 5.41 2.76 -21.00
C ASN A 120 4.17 1.93 -21.34
N LEU A 121 3.63 2.14 -22.54
CA LEU A 121 2.44 1.47 -23.05
C LEU A 121 2.59 -0.06 -23.15
N PHE A 122 3.79 -0.56 -23.45
CA PHE A 122 4.04 -2.00 -23.58
C PHE A 122 3.90 -2.71 -22.24
N TYR A 123 4.50 -2.15 -21.17
CA TYR A 123 4.38 -2.71 -19.82
C TYR A 123 2.95 -2.61 -19.28
N ARG A 124 2.20 -1.57 -19.65
CA ARG A 124 0.77 -1.43 -19.31
C ARG A 124 -0.08 -2.49 -20.02
N TRP A 125 0.16 -2.71 -21.31
CA TRP A 125 -0.53 -3.73 -22.09
C TRP A 125 -0.22 -5.14 -21.58
N TYR A 126 1.05 -5.46 -21.31
CA TYR A 126 1.48 -6.75 -20.78
C TYR A 126 0.88 -7.06 -19.40
N ASN A 127 0.87 -6.09 -18.48
CA ASN A 127 0.29 -6.26 -17.16
C ASN A 127 -1.25 -6.25 -17.15
N ASN A 128 -1.90 -5.84 -18.25
CA ASN A 128 -3.36 -5.95 -18.39
C ASN A 128 -3.72 -7.29 -19.04
N THR A 129 -3.98 -8.30 -18.20
CA THR A 129 -4.23 -9.68 -18.63
C THR A 129 -5.38 -9.80 -19.65
N ALA A 130 -6.45 -9.03 -19.49
CA ALA A 130 -7.60 -9.03 -20.40
C ALA A 130 -7.25 -8.46 -21.78
N LEU A 131 -6.59 -7.30 -21.84
CA LEU A 131 -6.17 -6.70 -23.10
C LEU A 131 -5.10 -7.54 -23.81
N PHE A 132 -4.13 -8.07 -23.05
CA PHE A 132 -3.07 -8.92 -23.58
C PHE A 132 -3.66 -10.19 -24.21
N LEU A 133 -4.45 -10.96 -23.46
CA LEU A 133 -5.02 -12.21 -23.94
C LEU A 133 -6.03 -11.99 -25.08
N GLY A 134 -6.87 -10.96 -24.97
CA GLY A 134 -7.82 -10.60 -26.00
C GLY A 134 -7.14 -10.24 -27.33
N SER A 135 -6.04 -9.49 -27.28
CA SER A 135 -5.26 -9.16 -28.49
C SER A 135 -4.57 -10.37 -29.10
N LEU A 136 -4.06 -11.31 -28.29
CA LEU A 136 -3.45 -12.55 -28.78
C LEU A 136 -4.47 -13.43 -29.51
N ILE A 137 -5.68 -13.57 -28.94
CA ILE A 137 -6.80 -14.27 -29.58
C ILE A 137 -7.20 -13.56 -30.88
N GLY A 138 -7.32 -12.23 -30.85
CA GLY A 138 -7.66 -11.42 -32.02
C GLY A 138 -6.69 -11.61 -33.18
N VAL A 139 -5.38 -11.58 -32.89
CA VAL A 139 -4.33 -11.85 -33.89
C VAL A 139 -4.45 -13.27 -34.45
N GLY A 140 -4.72 -14.27 -33.61
CA GLY A 140 -4.94 -15.65 -34.03
C GLY A 140 -6.10 -15.81 -35.01
N VAL A 141 -7.25 -15.18 -34.72
CA VAL A 141 -8.44 -15.20 -35.58
C VAL A 141 -8.14 -14.52 -36.93
N LEU A 142 -7.45 -13.39 -36.92
CA LEU A 142 -7.07 -12.68 -38.16
C LEU A 142 -6.13 -13.53 -39.02
N ALA A 143 -5.12 -14.17 -38.42
CA ALA A 143 -4.20 -15.05 -39.15
C ALA A 143 -4.93 -16.27 -39.76
N ALA A 144 -5.83 -16.90 -39.00
CA ALA A 144 -6.67 -17.99 -39.51
C ALA A 144 -7.60 -17.51 -40.64
N GLY A 145 -8.20 -16.33 -40.51
CA GLY A 145 -9.02 -15.72 -41.56
C GLY A 145 -8.24 -15.45 -42.84
N ILE A 146 -7.03 -14.86 -42.73
CA ILE A 146 -6.16 -14.56 -43.88
C ILE A 146 -5.71 -15.85 -44.58
N THR A 147 -5.30 -16.87 -43.83
CA THR A 147 -4.89 -18.16 -44.41
C THR A 147 -6.06 -18.84 -45.12
N MET A 148 -7.25 -18.87 -44.52
CA MET A 148 -8.46 -19.43 -45.13
C MET A 148 -8.87 -18.65 -46.39
N PHE A 149 -8.80 -17.31 -46.35
CA PHE A 149 -9.06 -16.45 -47.50
C PHE A 149 -8.07 -16.74 -48.65
N PHE A 150 -6.77 -16.83 -48.36
CA PHE A 150 -5.75 -17.16 -49.36
C PHE A 150 -5.96 -18.56 -49.97
N ILE A 151 -6.30 -19.56 -49.16
CA ILE A 151 -6.62 -20.92 -49.64
C ILE A 151 -7.84 -20.89 -50.57
N PHE A 152 -8.90 -20.18 -50.18
CA PHE A 152 -10.13 -20.04 -50.96
C PHE A 152 -9.88 -19.38 -52.33
N PHE A 153 -9.10 -18.30 -52.37
CA PHE A 153 -8.74 -17.63 -53.62
C PHE A 153 -7.82 -18.48 -54.52
N ARG A 154 -6.92 -19.28 -53.94
CA ARG A 154 -6.11 -20.24 -54.71
C ARG A 154 -6.97 -21.35 -55.35
N ARG A 155 -7.91 -21.92 -54.61
CA ARG A 155 -8.83 -22.96 -55.14
C ARG A 155 -9.69 -22.44 -56.30
N ARG A 156 -10.16 -21.19 -56.22
CA ARG A 156 -10.94 -20.56 -57.30
C ARG A 156 -10.16 -20.33 -58.60
N LYS A 157 -8.84 -20.09 -58.53
CA LYS A 157 -8.00 -19.95 -59.74
C LYS A 157 -7.70 -21.30 -60.40
N VAL A 158 -7.57 -22.37 -59.63
CA VAL A 158 -7.35 -23.72 -60.16
C VAL A 158 -8.62 -24.28 -60.81
N ALA A 159 -9.80 -24.02 -60.23
CA ALA A 159 -11.08 -24.47 -60.78
C ALA A 159 -11.57 -23.68 -62.02
N ARG A 160 -10.88 -22.61 -62.42
CA ARG A 160 -11.19 -21.78 -63.60
C ARG A 160 -10.21 -21.99 -64.78
N ARG A 161 -9.28 -22.93 -64.66
CA ARG A 161 -8.44 -23.44 -65.76
C ARG A 161 -8.98 -24.79 -66.20
#